data_AF-Q08231-F1
#
_entry.id   AF-Q08231-F1
#
_cell.length_a   1.000
_cell.length_b   1.000
_cell.length_c   1.000
_cell.angle_alpha   90.00
_cell.angle_beta   90.00
_cell.angle_gamma   90.00
#
_symmetry.space_group_name_H-M   'P 1'
#
loop_
_entity.id
_entity.type
_entity.pdbx_description
1 polymer ?
#
loop_
_entity_poly.entity_id
_entity_poly.type
_entity_poly.pdbx_seq_one_letter_code
_entity_poly.pdbx_strand_id
1 'polypeptide(L)'
;MDMANQLLDELAHGNFSHLTLNLSQNGREIAILQKQLTGFDDKQLETFVEQHPAMPNDTRFKIMCTSFLNYARDVDPWSAWSSSDLIFEFYQCLINCLINDNAPHIEMLIPVATRETEFIINLAGKLDSFHLQLHTRSHQFLSHISSILSRLFNSIKPPRGNASSTNIPGKQRILLYLVNKLNNIYFRIESPQLCSNIFKNFQPKSMLAHFNEYQLDQQIEYRYLLGRYYLLNSQVHNAFVQFNEAFQSLLNLPLTNQAITRNGTRILNYMIPTGLILGKMVKWGPLRPFLSQETIDNWSVLYKHVRYGNIQGVSLWLRQNERHLCARQLLIVLLEKLPMVTYRNLIKTVIKSWTTEWGQNKLPYSLIERVLQLSIGPTFEDPGAQEITIYNGIHSPKNVENVLVTLINLGLLRANCFPQLQLCVVKKTTMIQEIVPPVNERITKMFPAHSHVLW
;
A
#
# COMPACT_ATOMS: atom_id res chain seq x y z
N MET A 1 15.26 41.63 20.31
CA MET A 1 14.77 40.57 21.20
C MET A 1 13.25 40.60 21.32
N ASP A 2 12.56 41.71 21.05
CA ASP A 2 11.10 41.81 21.20
C ASP A 2 10.32 40.72 20.46
N MET A 3 10.71 40.37 19.23
CA MET A 3 10.04 39.31 18.46
C MET A 3 10.33 37.92 19.02
N ALA A 4 11.57 37.68 19.47
CA ALA A 4 11.94 36.41 20.09
C ALA A 4 11.23 36.22 21.45
N ASN A 5 11.17 37.27 22.27
CA ASN A 5 10.40 37.28 23.52
C ASN A 5 8.91 37.02 23.25
N GLN A 6 8.33 37.76 22.30
CA GLN A 6 6.92 37.60 21.92
C GLN A 6 6.63 36.18 21.43
N LEU A 7 7.51 35.61 20.59
CA LEU A 7 7.38 34.23 20.15
C LEU A 7 7.40 33.26 21.34
N LEU A 8 8.36 33.40 22.27
CA LEU A 8 8.42 32.52 23.44
C LEU A 8 7.19 32.68 24.35
N ASP A 9 6.66 33.89 24.50
CA ASP A 9 5.40 34.13 25.20
C ASP A 9 4.24 33.44 24.50
N GLU A 10 4.09 33.58 23.18
CA GLU A 10 3.03 32.93 22.41
C GLU A 10 3.11 31.40 22.51
N LEU A 11 4.31 30.82 22.37
CA LEU A 11 4.54 29.39 22.52
C LEU A 11 4.18 28.90 23.93
N ALA A 12 4.56 29.65 24.96
CA ALA A 12 4.24 29.35 26.35
C ALA A 12 2.73 29.36 26.63
N HIS A 13 1.96 30.19 25.92
CA HIS A 13 0.50 30.26 26.00
C HIS A 13 -0.22 29.28 25.05
N GLY A 14 0.53 28.45 24.31
CA GLY A 14 -0.02 27.42 23.44
C GLY A 14 -0.41 27.92 22.03
N ASN A 15 0.03 29.11 21.63
CA ASN A 15 -0.11 29.60 20.27
C ASN A 15 1.09 29.16 19.43
N PHE A 16 0.87 28.17 18.56
CA PHE A 16 1.90 27.58 17.69
C PHE A 16 1.77 27.96 16.22
N SER A 17 1.01 29.02 15.91
CA SER A 17 0.76 29.45 14.54
C SER A 17 2.06 29.75 13.76
N HIS A 18 3.04 30.36 14.43
CA HIS A 18 4.33 30.75 13.88
C HIS A 18 5.37 29.61 13.82
N LEU A 19 5.10 28.48 14.47
CA LEU A 19 6.02 27.35 14.59
C LEU A 19 5.99 26.48 13.32
N THR A 20 6.51 26.99 12.20
CA THR A 20 6.56 26.27 10.92
C THR A 20 7.93 26.31 10.25
N LEU A 21 8.31 25.18 9.64
CA LEU A 21 9.52 25.05 8.81
C LEU A 21 9.33 25.57 7.38
N ASN A 22 8.09 25.84 6.98
CA ASN A 22 7.81 26.27 5.63
C ASN A 22 8.01 27.79 5.48
N LEU A 23 9.20 28.19 5.03
CA LEU A 23 9.56 29.59 4.77
C LEU A 23 8.61 30.31 3.82
N SER A 24 7.84 29.60 2.98
CA SER A 24 6.81 30.24 2.15
C SER A 24 5.65 30.80 2.96
N GLN A 25 5.44 30.33 4.19
CA GLN A 25 4.37 30.73 5.09
C GLN A 25 4.83 31.79 6.10
N ASN A 26 6.02 31.63 6.68
CA ASN A 26 6.53 32.49 7.77
C ASN A 26 7.87 33.20 7.46
N GLY A 27 8.33 33.21 6.20
CA GLY A 27 9.67 33.69 5.86
C GLY A 27 9.97 35.14 6.30
N ARG A 28 8.95 36.01 6.39
CA ARG A 28 9.13 37.38 6.90
C ARG A 28 9.48 37.40 8.39
N GLU A 29 8.82 36.57 9.19
CA GLU A 29 9.03 36.49 10.64
C GLU A 29 10.37 35.83 10.93
N ILE A 30 10.71 34.76 10.21
CA ILE A 30 12.01 34.11 10.30
C ILE A 30 13.13 35.09 9.96
N ALA A 31 12.99 35.93 8.92
CA ALA A 31 14.01 36.94 8.60
C ALA A 31 14.20 37.98 9.72
N ILE A 32 13.12 38.37 10.40
CA ILE A 32 13.20 39.29 11.55
C ILE A 32 13.91 38.60 12.73
N LEU A 33 13.52 37.36 13.04
CA LEU A 33 14.17 36.55 14.09
C LEU A 33 15.65 36.35 13.78
N GLN A 34 15.99 35.95 12.55
CA GLN A 34 17.36 35.75 12.11
C GLN A 34 18.22 36.98 12.38
N LYS A 35 17.73 38.18 12.03
CA LYS A 35 18.42 39.46 12.29
C LYS A 35 18.57 39.77 13.79
N GLN A 36 17.59 39.38 14.61
CA GLN A 36 17.67 39.60 16.05
C GLN A 36 18.61 38.61 16.75
N LEU A 37 18.77 37.41 16.20
CA LEU A 37 19.53 36.32 16.79
C LEU A 37 20.98 36.23 16.26
N THR A 38 21.39 37.04 15.27
CA THR A 38 22.69 36.94 14.54
C THR A 38 23.95 37.16 15.40
N GLY A 39 23.83 37.32 16.71
CA GLY A 39 24.97 37.42 17.65
C GLY A 39 24.87 36.50 18.87
N PHE A 40 23.83 35.67 18.95
CA PHE A 40 23.64 34.74 20.05
C PHE A 40 24.27 33.39 19.71
N ASP A 41 25.10 32.85 20.61
CA ASP A 41 25.56 31.46 20.54
C ASP A 41 24.50 30.48 21.07
N ASP A 42 24.72 29.18 20.85
CA ASP A 42 23.75 28.13 21.22
C ASP A 42 23.46 28.12 22.73
N LYS A 43 24.47 28.34 23.57
CA LYS A 43 24.31 28.35 25.03
C LYS A 43 23.52 29.56 25.50
N GLN A 44 23.71 30.69 24.84
CA GLN A 44 22.96 31.91 25.11
C GLN A 44 21.49 31.72 24.72
N LEU A 45 21.20 31.06 23.60
CA LEU A 45 19.81 30.73 23.22
C LEU A 45 19.17 29.72 24.18
N GLU A 46 19.90 28.68 24.59
CA GLU A 46 19.46 27.74 25.62
C GLU A 46 19.12 28.47 26.93
N THR A 47 20.04 29.30 27.41
CA THR A 47 19.86 30.07 28.64
C THR A 47 18.67 31.03 28.53
N PHE A 48 18.52 31.67 27.36
CA PHE A 48 17.42 32.59 27.07
C PHE A 48 16.06 31.89 27.17
N VAL A 49 15.92 30.69 26.59
CA VAL A 49 14.69 29.89 26.69
C VAL A 49 14.48 29.34 28.11
N GLU A 50 15.54 28.87 28.77
CA GLU A 50 15.45 28.27 30.10
C GLU A 50 14.98 29.26 31.18
N GLN A 51 15.46 30.50 31.10
CA GLN A 51 15.18 31.58 32.04
C GLN A 51 13.94 32.41 31.66
N HIS A 52 13.31 32.13 30.51
CA HIS A 52 12.14 32.89 30.07
C HIS A 52 10.95 32.68 31.03
N PRO A 53 10.36 33.75 31.60
CA PRO A 53 9.44 33.66 32.73
C PRO A 53 8.13 32.94 32.42
N ALA A 54 7.65 33.02 31.18
CA ALA A 54 6.42 32.36 30.76
C ALA A 54 6.62 30.85 30.48
N MET A 55 7.86 30.37 30.34
CA MET A 55 8.14 29.06 29.78
C MET A 55 7.73 27.91 30.73
N PRO A 56 6.95 26.92 30.25
CA PRO A 56 6.59 25.76 31.06
C PRO A 56 7.81 24.99 31.58
N ASN A 57 7.69 24.37 32.75
CA ASN A 57 8.72 23.51 33.32
C ASN A 57 8.71 22.11 32.67
N ASP A 58 8.92 22.05 31.35
CA ASP A 58 9.11 20.81 30.60
C ASP A 58 10.38 20.91 29.75
N THR A 59 11.35 20.04 30.04
CA THR A 59 12.66 20.04 29.38
C THR A 59 12.55 19.79 27.88
N ARG A 60 11.63 18.95 27.42
CA ARG A 60 11.49 18.62 25.99
C ARG A 60 10.87 19.77 25.22
N PHE A 61 9.92 20.45 25.84
CA PHE A 61 9.30 21.66 25.30
C PHE A 61 10.32 22.79 25.16
N LYS A 62 11.15 23.00 26.20
CA LYS A 62 12.26 23.97 26.15
C LYS A 62 13.24 23.63 25.03
N ILE A 63 13.69 22.38 24.93
CA ILE A 63 14.59 21.92 23.85
C ILE A 63 13.98 22.16 22.46
N MET A 64 12.68 21.92 22.27
CA MET A 64 11.99 22.22 21.01
C MET A 64 11.98 23.72 20.70
N CYS A 65 11.75 24.58 21.69
CA CYS A 65 11.79 26.03 21.48
C CYS A 65 13.20 26.49 21.11
N THR A 66 14.23 26.00 21.82
CA THR A 66 15.63 26.29 21.52
C THR A 66 16.00 25.84 20.10
N SER A 67 15.64 24.62 19.69
CA SER A 67 15.97 24.15 18.35
C SER A 67 15.26 24.94 17.25
N PHE A 68 14.05 25.46 17.50
CA PHE A 68 13.38 26.38 16.59
C PHE A 68 14.11 27.73 16.49
N LEU A 69 14.61 28.27 17.60
CA LEU A 69 15.40 29.50 17.58
C LEU A 69 16.74 29.32 16.85
N ASN A 70 17.41 28.17 17.03
CA ASN A 70 18.60 27.81 16.28
C ASN A 70 18.30 27.72 14.78
N TYR A 71 17.20 27.06 14.41
CA TYR A 71 16.71 27.04 13.03
C TYR A 71 16.47 28.46 12.50
N ALA A 72 15.76 29.32 13.23
CA ALA A 72 15.47 30.68 12.80
C ALA A 72 16.74 31.55 12.67
N ARG A 73 17.76 31.32 13.50
CA ARG A 73 19.05 32.01 13.44
C ARG A 73 19.86 31.59 12.21
N ASP A 74 19.93 30.29 11.92
CA ASP A 74 20.93 29.75 11.00
C ASP A 74 20.37 29.22 9.68
N VAL A 75 19.05 29.25 9.48
CA VAL A 75 18.44 28.78 8.23
C VAL A 75 18.97 29.59 7.05
N ASP A 76 19.39 28.88 6.01
CA ASP A 76 19.72 29.40 4.69
C ASP A 76 18.44 29.33 3.83
N PRO A 77 17.81 30.47 3.50
CA PRO A 77 16.59 30.49 2.70
C PRO A 77 16.77 29.90 1.29
N TRP A 78 18.00 29.79 0.81
CA TRP A 78 18.33 29.39 -0.55
C TRP A 78 18.76 27.93 -0.67
N SER A 79 19.09 27.27 0.45
CA SER A 79 19.59 25.90 0.46
C SER A 79 18.93 25.04 1.53
N ALA A 80 17.94 24.26 1.09
CA ALA A 80 17.34 23.20 1.89
C ALA A 80 18.36 22.16 2.37
N TRP A 81 19.44 21.95 1.62
CA TRP A 81 20.53 21.05 2.01
C TRP A 81 21.37 21.64 3.13
N SER A 82 21.82 22.90 3.00
CA SER A 82 22.66 23.55 4.00
C SER A 82 21.94 23.65 5.35
N SER A 83 20.61 23.74 5.34
CA SER A 83 19.77 23.77 6.53
C SER A 83 19.16 22.43 6.91
N SER A 84 19.51 21.31 6.25
CA SER A 84 18.84 20.04 6.51
C SER A 84 18.96 19.62 7.97
N ASP A 85 20.15 19.75 8.55
CA ASP A 85 20.40 19.32 9.93
C ASP A 85 19.54 20.11 10.92
N LEU A 86 19.44 21.43 10.75
CA LEU A 86 18.58 22.29 11.57
C LEU A 86 17.11 21.93 11.44
N ILE A 87 16.65 21.70 10.20
CA ILE A 87 15.25 21.37 9.89
C ILE A 87 14.87 20.02 10.51
N PHE A 88 15.70 18.99 10.34
CA PHE A 88 15.44 17.66 10.88
C PHE A 88 15.60 17.61 12.40
N GLU A 89 16.53 18.38 12.98
CA GLU A 89 16.70 18.46 14.43
C GLU A 89 15.46 19.09 15.08
N PHE A 90 14.98 20.22 14.58
CA PHE A 90 13.75 20.82 15.09
C PHE A 90 12.56 19.87 14.98
N TYR A 91 12.37 19.23 13.83
CA TYR A 91 11.30 18.25 13.65
C TYR A 91 11.41 17.09 14.64
N GLN A 92 12.62 16.59 14.88
CA GLN A 92 12.88 15.57 15.90
C GLN A 92 12.52 16.07 17.30
N CYS A 93 12.89 17.29 17.69
CA CYS A 93 12.52 17.88 18.98
C CYS A 93 11.01 18.03 19.14
N LEU A 94 10.31 18.49 18.10
CA LEU A 94 8.84 18.59 18.07
C LEU A 94 8.20 17.23 18.35
N ILE A 95 8.61 16.20 17.62
CA ILE A 95 8.08 14.85 17.83
C ILE A 95 8.47 14.28 19.20
N ASN A 96 9.68 14.56 19.69
CA ASN A 96 10.11 14.16 21.05
C ASN A 96 9.27 14.81 22.15
N CYS A 97 8.78 16.04 21.94
CA CYS A 97 7.84 16.70 22.82
C CYS A 97 6.53 15.90 22.88
N LEU A 98 5.95 15.52 21.72
CA LEU A 98 4.73 14.70 21.65
C LEU A 98 4.89 13.30 22.26
N ILE A 99 6.10 12.72 22.29
CA ILE A 99 6.32 11.42 22.94
C ILE A 99 6.00 11.51 24.45
N ASN A 100 6.20 12.67 25.09
CA ASN A 100 5.79 12.88 26.49
C ASN A 100 4.26 13.08 26.57
N ASP A 101 3.56 12.18 27.25
CA ASP A 101 2.10 12.29 27.44
C ASP A 101 1.71 13.55 28.24
N ASN A 102 2.63 14.08 29.05
CA ASN A 102 2.42 15.25 29.90
C ASN A 102 2.97 16.55 29.29
N ALA A 103 3.28 16.55 28.00
CA ALA A 103 3.81 17.73 27.34
C ALA A 103 2.84 18.93 27.45
N PRO A 104 3.36 20.15 27.71
CA PRO A 104 2.55 21.36 27.67
C PRO A 104 1.81 21.49 26.34
N HIS A 105 0.52 21.83 26.40
CA HIS A 105 -0.29 22.12 25.21
C HIS A 105 -0.30 21.01 24.14
N ILE A 106 -0.19 19.74 24.55
CA ILE A 106 -0.09 18.58 23.63
C ILE A 106 -1.18 18.57 22.54
N GLU A 107 -2.42 18.93 22.90
CA GLU A 107 -3.54 18.97 21.96
C GLU A 107 -3.36 20.02 20.84
N MET A 108 -2.71 21.14 21.16
CA MET A 108 -2.40 22.22 20.22
C MET A 108 -1.14 21.92 19.40
N LEU A 109 -0.21 21.12 19.94
CA LEU A 109 0.98 20.64 19.22
C LEU A 109 0.67 19.56 18.19
N ILE A 110 -0.39 18.77 18.37
CA ILE A 110 -0.77 17.70 17.43
C ILE A 110 -1.01 18.23 16.00
N PRO A 111 -1.86 19.25 15.77
CA PRO A 111 -2.05 19.82 14.43
C PRO A 111 -0.75 20.35 13.81
N VAL A 112 0.13 20.93 14.62
CA VAL A 112 1.43 21.46 14.19
C VAL A 112 2.32 20.30 13.74
N ALA A 113 2.44 19.25 14.55
CA ALA A 113 3.19 18.05 14.19
C ALA A 113 2.67 17.42 12.90
N THR A 114 1.34 17.29 12.73
CA THR A 114 0.75 16.78 11.48
C THR A 114 1.11 17.65 10.26
N ARG A 115 1.03 18.98 10.39
CA ARG A 115 1.42 19.90 9.31
C ARG A 115 2.90 19.77 8.95
N GLU A 116 3.78 19.79 9.95
CA GLU A 116 5.23 19.69 9.74
C GLU A 116 5.63 18.29 9.22
N THR A 117 4.91 17.22 9.60
CA THR A 117 5.11 15.87 9.04
C THR A 117 4.86 15.84 7.53
N GLU A 118 3.83 16.51 7.01
CA GLU A 118 3.60 16.60 5.56
C GLU A 118 4.74 17.35 4.86
N PHE A 119 5.18 18.47 5.44
CA PHE A 119 6.26 19.27 4.89
C PHE A 119 7.57 18.48 4.85
N ILE A 120 7.96 17.86 5.96
CA ILE A 120 9.24 17.17 6.08
C ILE A 120 9.32 15.92 5.20
N ILE A 121 8.22 15.17 5.03
CA ILE A 121 8.19 14.01 4.12
C ILE A 121 8.43 14.44 2.67
N ASN A 122 7.85 15.57 2.26
CA ASN A 122 8.06 16.11 0.92
C ASN A 122 9.50 16.63 0.74
N LEU A 123 10.04 17.32 1.74
CA LEU A 123 11.42 17.81 1.73
C LEU A 123 12.43 16.65 1.66
N ALA A 124 12.29 15.66 2.53
CA ALA A 124 13.13 14.47 2.53
C ALA A 124 13.08 13.71 1.20
N GLY A 125 11.89 13.57 0.61
CA GLY A 125 11.76 12.97 -0.72
C GLY A 125 12.52 13.73 -1.81
N LYS A 126 12.56 15.07 -1.74
CA LYS A 126 13.37 15.89 -2.65
C LYS A 126 14.87 15.70 -2.39
N LEU A 127 15.31 15.77 -1.15
CA LEU A 127 16.72 15.57 -0.80
C LEU A 127 17.22 14.17 -1.23
N ASP A 128 16.44 13.12 -0.95
CA ASP A 128 16.76 11.75 -1.35
C ASP A 128 16.83 11.58 -2.89
N SER A 129 16.10 12.40 -3.67
CA SER A 129 16.20 12.37 -5.13
C SER A 129 17.54 12.88 -5.66
N PHE A 130 18.26 13.68 -4.87
CA PHE A 130 19.59 14.22 -5.18
C PHE A 130 20.73 13.50 -4.43
N HIS A 131 20.48 12.30 -3.86
CA HIS A 131 21.43 11.60 -2.99
C HIS A 131 22.84 11.43 -3.60
N LEU A 132 22.96 11.23 -4.92
CA LEU A 132 24.26 11.13 -5.60
C LEU A 132 25.05 12.45 -5.56
N GLN A 133 24.38 13.59 -5.76
CA GLN A 133 25.01 14.92 -5.75
C GLN A 133 25.37 15.35 -4.32
N LEU A 134 24.55 14.94 -3.36
CA LEU A 134 24.71 15.26 -1.94
C LEU A 134 25.66 14.28 -1.23
N HIS A 135 26.18 13.27 -1.94
CA HIS A 135 27.01 12.19 -1.38
C HIS A 135 26.35 11.48 -0.19
N THR A 136 25.03 11.32 -0.22
CA THR A 136 24.25 10.63 0.81
C THR A 136 23.86 9.22 0.37
N ARG A 137 23.43 8.39 1.33
CA ARG A 137 22.85 7.08 1.01
C ARG A 137 21.49 7.26 0.33
N SER A 138 21.09 6.29 -0.49
CA SER A 138 19.73 6.26 -1.02
C SER A 138 18.72 6.22 0.13
N HIS A 139 17.68 7.05 0.04
CA HIS A 139 16.60 7.15 1.03
C HIS A 139 17.04 7.49 2.46
N GLN A 140 18.17 8.16 2.65
CA GLN A 140 18.70 8.53 3.95
C GLN A 140 17.69 9.35 4.78
N PHE A 141 17.07 10.36 4.18
CA PHE A 141 16.20 11.30 4.88
C PHE A 141 14.84 10.70 5.20
N LEU A 142 14.23 10.01 4.25
CA LEU A 142 12.97 9.30 4.49
C LEU A 142 13.13 8.20 5.54
N SER A 143 14.26 7.48 5.52
CA SER A 143 14.58 6.48 6.55
C SER A 143 14.70 7.12 7.93
N HIS A 144 15.35 8.28 8.03
CA HIS A 144 15.45 9.03 9.29
C HIS A 144 14.06 9.47 9.81
N ILE A 145 13.21 10.06 8.97
CA ILE A 145 11.83 10.42 9.36
C ILE A 145 11.06 9.19 9.83
N SER A 146 11.20 8.05 9.15
CA SER A 146 10.50 6.82 9.54
C SER A 146 10.87 6.39 10.96
N SER A 147 12.12 6.59 11.39
CA SER A 147 12.58 6.28 12.75
C SER A 147 11.94 7.21 13.78
N ILE A 148 11.82 8.50 13.48
CA ILE A 148 11.18 9.50 14.33
C ILE A 148 9.69 9.18 14.48
N LEU A 149 8.99 8.97 13.36
CA LEU A 149 7.56 8.65 13.36
C LEU A 149 7.27 7.31 14.05
N SER A 150 8.16 6.32 13.90
CA SER A 150 8.03 5.02 14.56
C SER A 150 8.12 5.15 16.08
N ARG A 151 9.02 6.01 16.60
CA ARG A 151 9.07 6.32 18.05
C ARG A 151 7.77 6.94 18.54
N LEU A 152 7.21 7.90 17.80
CA LEU A 152 5.92 8.48 18.15
C LEU A 152 4.80 7.44 18.13
N PHE A 153 4.65 6.67 17.06
CA PHE A 153 3.68 5.59 16.94
C PHE A 153 3.76 4.59 18.10
N ASN A 154 4.99 4.18 18.46
CA ASN A 154 5.20 3.24 19.56
C ASN A 154 4.85 3.84 20.93
N SER A 155 5.02 5.16 21.12
CA SER A 155 4.64 5.85 22.36
C SER A 155 3.13 5.94 22.60
N ILE A 156 2.30 5.86 21.55
CA ILE A 156 0.85 5.99 21.66
C ILE A 156 0.27 4.75 22.35
N LYS A 157 -0.39 4.96 23.49
CA LYS A 157 -1.02 3.91 24.30
C LYS A 157 -2.47 3.66 23.85
N PRO A 158 -2.97 2.41 23.94
CA PRO A 158 -4.39 2.14 23.75
C PRO A 158 -5.27 3.02 24.67
N PRO A 159 -6.47 3.41 24.24
CA PRO A 159 -7.39 4.16 25.10
C PRO A 159 -7.66 3.38 26.40
N ARG A 160 -7.61 4.05 27.56
CA ARG A 160 -7.98 3.45 28.85
C ARG A 160 -9.46 3.74 29.12
N GLY A 161 -10.33 2.72 29.06
CA GLY A 161 -11.75 2.84 29.41
C GLY A 161 -12.71 2.15 28.41
N ASN A 162 -13.95 1.90 28.83
CA ASN A 162 -14.99 1.25 28.02
C ASN A 162 -15.43 2.15 26.85
N ALA A 163 -14.79 1.97 25.69
CA ALA A 163 -15.27 2.01 24.29
C ALA A 163 -16.58 2.76 23.92
N SER A 164 -16.93 3.86 24.58
CA SER A 164 -18.20 4.57 24.36
C SER A 164 -18.05 6.09 24.27
N SER A 165 -16.85 6.63 24.46
CA SER A 165 -16.60 8.05 24.19
C SER A 165 -16.41 8.26 22.69
N THR A 166 -17.37 8.92 22.05
CA THR A 166 -17.42 9.25 20.62
C THR A 166 -16.27 10.11 20.10
N ASN A 167 -15.28 10.44 20.93
CA ASN A 167 -14.12 11.24 20.58
C ASN A 167 -12.85 10.54 21.05
N ILE A 168 -12.03 10.11 20.10
CA ILE A 168 -10.67 9.59 20.32
C ILE A 168 -9.78 10.74 20.86
N PRO A 169 -9.31 10.70 22.13
CA PRO A 169 -8.59 11.82 22.70
C PRO A 169 -7.11 11.88 22.27
N GLY A 170 -6.59 13.10 22.13
CA GLY A 170 -5.17 13.40 21.97
C GLY A 170 -4.45 12.66 20.86
N LYS A 171 -3.28 12.11 21.18
CA LYS A 171 -2.42 11.43 20.20
C LYS A 171 -3.10 10.27 19.50
N GLN A 172 -4.13 9.68 20.11
CA GLN A 172 -4.85 8.60 19.45
C GLN A 172 -5.60 9.08 18.21
N ARG A 173 -6.03 10.34 18.15
CA ARG A 173 -6.69 10.92 16.96
C ARG A 173 -5.83 10.87 15.70
N ILE A 174 -4.49 10.88 15.85
CA ILE A 174 -3.54 10.82 14.74
C ILE A 174 -2.92 9.44 14.55
N LEU A 175 -3.34 8.40 15.28
CA LEU A 175 -2.72 7.08 15.19
C LEU A 175 -2.80 6.52 13.76
N LEU A 176 -4.00 6.52 13.16
CA LEU A 176 -4.18 5.99 11.80
C LEU A 176 -3.43 6.82 10.76
N TYR A 177 -3.40 8.14 10.92
CA TYR A 177 -2.57 9.04 10.13
C TYR A 177 -1.09 8.64 10.15
N LEU A 178 -0.53 8.44 11.36
CA LEU A 178 0.87 8.05 11.52
C LEU A 178 1.17 6.70 10.89
N VAL A 179 0.26 5.73 11.04
CA VAL A 179 0.38 4.41 10.42
C VAL A 179 0.42 4.52 8.90
N ASN A 180 -0.48 5.30 8.31
CA ASN A 180 -0.49 5.50 6.87
C ASN A 180 0.79 6.18 6.38
N LYS A 181 1.29 7.21 7.09
CA LYS A 181 2.57 7.86 6.73
C LYS A 181 3.76 6.93 6.83
N LEU A 182 3.89 6.19 7.93
CA LEU A 182 4.96 5.22 8.13
C LEU A 182 4.98 4.16 7.02
N ASN A 183 3.84 3.54 6.76
CA ASN A 183 3.74 2.52 5.72
C ASN A 183 4.02 3.09 4.33
N ASN A 184 3.52 4.28 3.99
CA ASN A 184 3.87 4.94 2.74
C ASN A 184 5.38 5.20 2.60
N ILE A 185 6.05 5.61 3.67
CA ILE A 185 7.50 5.77 3.67
C ILE A 185 8.17 4.42 3.38
N TYR A 186 7.80 3.34 4.09
CA TYR A 186 8.36 2.00 3.87
C TYR A 186 8.16 1.49 2.44
N PHE A 187 7.01 1.75 1.82
CA PHE A 187 6.80 1.46 0.40
C PHE A 187 7.68 2.32 -0.52
N ARG A 188 7.96 3.57 -0.17
CA ARG A 188 8.77 4.50 -0.98
C ARG A 188 10.26 4.18 -0.90
N ILE A 189 10.75 3.73 0.24
CA ILE A 189 12.17 3.35 0.45
C ILE A 189 12.42 1.87 0.10
N GLU A 190 11.50 1.24 -0.62
CA GLU A 190 11.61 -0.14 -1.11
C GLU A 190 11.81 -1.21 -0.01
N SER A 191 11.30 -0.97 1.20
CA SER A 191 11.31 -1.94 2.31
C SER A 191 9.92 -2.20 2.93
N PRO A 192 8.92 -2.61 2.12
CA PRO A 192 7.54 -2.80 2.58
C PRO A 192 7.37 -3.93 3.63
N GLN A 193 8.36 -4.79 3.85
CA GLN A 193 8.36 -5.79 4.91
C GLN A 193 8.25 -5.17 6.32
N LEU A 194 8.75 -3.92 6.48
CA LEU A 194 8.67 -3.17 7.75
C LEU A 194 7.23 -2.81 8.13
N CYS A 195 6.31 -2.76 7.16
CA CYS A 195 4.89 -2.50 7.39
C CYS A 195 4.24 -3.55 8.31
N SER A 196 4.74 -4.79 8.28
CA SER A 196 4.19 -5.90 9.08
C SER A 196 4.13 -5.58 10.58
N ASN A 197 5.19 -4.95 11.10
CA ASN A 197 5.27 -4.55 12.51
C ASN A 197 4.28 -3.44 12.83
N ILE A 198 4.08 -2.50 11.90
CA ILE A 198 3.12 -1.41 12.08
C ILE A 198 1.69 -1.95 12.09
N PHE A 199 1.31 -2.78 11.11
CA PHE A 199 -0.03 -3.36 11.05
C PHE A 199 -0.36 -4.23 12.27
N LYS A 200 0.57 -5.11 12.68
CA LYS A 200 0.41 -5.93 13.90
C LYS A 200 0.24 -5.08 15.15
N ASN A 201 1.02 -4.02 15.31
CA ASN A 201 0.93 -3.15 16.49
C ASN A 201 -0.27 -2.20 16.45
N PHE A 202 -0.81 -1.91 15.27
CA PHE A 202 -1.98 -1.04 15.14
C PHE A 202 -3.25 -1.67 15.74
N GLN A 203 -3.45 -2.98 15.58
CA GLN A 203 -4.64 -3.67 16.12
C GLN A 203 -4.82 -3.47 17.65
N PRO A 204 -3.83 -3.79 18.51
CA PRO A 204 -3.99 -3.59 19.95
C PRO A 204 -4.01 -2.10 20.33
N LYS A 205 -3.36 -1.22 19.56
CA LYS A 205 -3.32 0.23 19.83
C LYS A 205 -4.63 0.93 19.51
N SER A 206 -5.27 0.59 18.41
CA SER A 206 -6.54 1.21 18.00
C SER A 206 -7.72 0.71 18.81
N MET A 207 -7.65 -0.52 19.34
CA MET A 207 -8.80 -1.35 19.69
C MET A 207 -9.75 -1.44 18.47
N LEU A 208 -9.93 -2.63 17.89
CA LEU A 208 -10.64 -2.84 16.61
C LEU A 208 -11.95 -2.03 16.47
N ALA A 209 -12.69 -1.82 17.57
CA ALA A 209 -13.88 -0.98 17.63
C ALA A 209 -13.69 0.46 17.12
N HIS A 210 -12.55 1.11 17.41
CA HIS A 210 -12.32 2.50 17.03
C HIS A 210 -11.78 2.65 15.60
N PHE A 211 -11.51 1.58 14.86
CA PHE A 211 -11.06 1.73 13.46
C PHE A 211 -12.08 2.52 12.63
N ASN A 212 -13.36 2.28 12.89
CA ASN A 212 -14.48 2.92 12.21
C ASN A 212 -14.68 4.39 12.62
N GLU A 213 -14.05 4.84 13.70
CA GLU A 213 -14.14 6.23 14.20
C GLU A 213 -13.12 7.17 13.53
N TYR A 214 -12.08 6.63 12.90
CA TYR A 214 -11.14 7.46 12.13
C TYR A 214 -11.79 8.01 10.86
N GLN A 215 -11.19 9.05 10.29
CA GLN A 215 -11.66 9.63 9.03
C GLN A 215 -11.66 8.59 7.90
N LEU A 216 -12.69 8.61 7.06
CA LEU A 216 -12.92 7.58 6.05
C LEU A 216 -11.78 7.48 5.02
N ASP A 217 -11.20 8.61 4.62
CA ASP A 217 -10.04 8.65 3.73
C ASP A 217 -8.80 7.99 4.34
N GLN A 218 -8.57 8.15 5.65
CA GLN A 218 -7.51 7.46 6.37
C GLN A 218 -7.75 5.94 6.42
N GLN A 219 -9.01 5.52 6.64
CA GLN A 219 -9.38 4.10 6.61
C GLN A 219 -9.16 3.49 5.22
N ILE A 220 -9.52 4.21 4.15
CA ILE A 220 -9.31 3.79 2.76
C ILE A 220 -7.82 3.64 2.46
N GLU A 221 -7.01 4.62 2.84
CA GLU A 221 -5.55 4.57 2.63
C GLU A 221 -4.91 3.39 3.39
N TYR A 222 -5.33 3.16 4.64
CA TYR A 222 -4.87 2.02 5.43
C TYR A 222 -5.14 0.69 4.71
N ARG A 223 -6.39 0.48 4.29
CA ARG A 223 -6.80 -0.75 3.58
C ARG A 223 -6.07 -0.91 2.26
N TYR A 224 -5.83 0.18 1.53
CA TYR A 224 -5.02 0.16 0.32
C TYR A 224 -3.58 -0.31 0.60
N LEU A 225 -2.93 0.22 1.64
CA LEU A 225 -1.55 -0.17 2.00
C LEU A 225 -1.48 -1.62 2.50
N LEU A 226 -2.43 -2.04 3.33
CA LEU A 226 -2.53 -3.41 3.83
C LEU A 226 -2.79 -4.40 2.69
N GLY A 227 -3.70 -4.07 1.76
CA GLY A 227 -3.97 -4.88 0.58
C GLY A 227 -2.72 -5.06 -0.30
N ARG A 228 -1.93 -4.00 -0.50
CA ARG A 228 -0.65 -4.08 -1.21
C ARG A 228 0.36 -4.97 -0.48
N TYR A 229 0.45 -4.84 0.85
CA TYR A 229 1.31 -5.70 1.66
C TYR A 229 0.93 -7.18 1.54
N TYR A 230 -0.36 -7.53 1.61
CA TYR A 230 -0.80 -8.91 1.38
C TYR A 230 -0.45 -9.42 -0.01
N LEU A 231 -0.61 -8.57 -1.04
CA LEU A 231 -0.30 -8.97 -2.41
C LEU A 231 1.19 -9.20 -2.64
N LEU A 232 2.07 -8.42 -2.00
CA LEU A 232 3.52 -8.67 -1.98
C LEU A 232 3.88 -10.03 -1.37
N ASN A 233 3.07 -10.52 -0.44
CA ASN A 233 3.22 -11.83 0.18
C ASN A 233 2.38 -12.92 -0.51
N SER A 234 1.91 -12.67 -1.75
CA SER A 234 1.06 -13.60 -2.53
C SER A 234 -0.24 -14.02 -1.83
N GLN A 235 -0.72 -13.28 -0.83
CA GLN A 235 -1.98 -13.53 -0.13
C GLN A 235 -3.16 -12.87 -0.85
N VAL A 236 -3.53 -13.41 -2.00
CA VAL A 236 -4.44 -12.77 -2.97
C VAL A 236 -5.83 -12.50 -2.39
N HIS A 237 -6.45 -13.45 -1.67
CA HIS A 237 -7.79 -13.22 -1.12
C HIS A 237 -7.79 -12.17 0.00
N ASN A 238 -6.79 -12.20 0.87
CA ASN A 238 -6.58 -11.17 1.89
C ASN A 238 -6.41 -9.78 1.24
N ALA A 239 -5.62 -9.68 0.17
CA ALA A 239 -5.48 -8.44 -0.58
C ALA A 239 -6.81 -7.96 -1.17
N PHE A 240 -7.58 -8.87 -1.79
CA PHE A 240 -8.83 -8.52 -2.46
C PHE A 240 -9.87 -7.94 -1.50
N VAL A 241 -10.05 -8.54 -0.32
CA VAL A 241 -11.04 -8.02 0.63
C VAL A 241 -10.69 -6.59 1.05
N GLN A 242 -9.41 -6.27 1.24
CA GLN A 242 -8.99 -4.91 1.58
C GLN A 242 -9.21 -3.93 0.43
N PHE A 243 -8.84 -4.29 -0.80
CA PHE A 243 -9.07 -3.41 -1.95
C PHE A 243 -10.56 -3.22 -2.25
N ASN A 244 -11.37 -4.26 -2.08
CA ASN A 244 -12.81 -4.18 -2.27
C ASN A 244 -13.43 -3.22 -1.26
N GLU A 245 -13.14 -3.38 0.03
CA GLU A 245 -13.62 -2.46 1.07
C GLU A 245 -13.12 -1.03 0.85
N ALA A 246 -11.84 -0.85 0.51
CA ALA A 246 -11.28 0.47 0.22
C ALA A 246 -12.01 1.16 -0.94
N PHE A 247 -12.30 0.43 -2.02
CA PHE A 247 -13.00 0.99 -3.18
C PHE A 247 -14.48 1.27 -2.87
N GLN A 248 -15.18 0.36 -2.17
CA GLN A 248 -16.58 0.60 -1.76
C GLN A 248 -16.70 1.81 -0.83
N SER A 249 -15.80 1.95 0.14
CA SER A 249 -15.75 3.14 1.00
C SER A 249 -15.45 4.41 0.20
N LEU A 250 -14.58 4.34 -0.81
CA LEU A 250 -14.26 5.48 -1.66
C LEU A 250 -15.47 5.94 -2.49
N LEU A 251 -16.32 5.02 -2.96
CA LEU A 251 -17.52 5.37 -3.72
C LEU A 251 -18.54 6.19 -2.89
N ASN A 252 -18.46 6.13 -1.55
CA ASN A 252 -19.29 6.92 -0.66
C ASN A 252 -18.76 8.35 -0.45
N LEU A 253 -17.56 8.66 -0.94
CA LEU A 253 -16.99 10.01 -0.89
C LEU A 253 -17.47 10.87 -2.06
N PRO A 254 -17.63 12.19 -1.87
CA PRO A 254 -18.00 13.09 -2.95
C PRO A 254 -16.90 13.13 -4.02
N LEU A 255 -17.21 12.73 -5.25
CA LEU A 255 -16.28 12.70 -6.39
C LEU A 255 -15.97 14.10 -6.98
N THR A 256 -16.21 15.17 -6.22
CA THR A 256 -15.98 16.55 -6.65
C THR A 256 -14.49 16.91 -6.72
N ASN A 257 -13.63 16.16 -6.01
CA ASN A 257 -12.18 16.37 -6.01
C ASN A 257 -11.47 15.34 -6.89
N GLN A 258 -10.73 15.81 -7.90
CA GLN A 258 -9.91 14.96 -8.78
C GLN A 258 -8.92 14.06 -8.03
N ALA A 259 -8.46 14.47 -6.84
CA ALA A 259 -7.59 13.65 -6.00
C ALA A 259 -8.27 12.34 -5.54
N ILE A 260 -9.57 12.38 -5.26
CA ILE A 260 -10.36 11.20 -4.85
C ILE A 260 -10.47 10.23 -6.02
N THR A 261 -10.80 10.74 -7.22
CA THR A 261 -10.85 9.94 -8.44
C THR A 261 -9.50 9.27 -8.73
N ARG A 262 -8.39 10.01 -8.59
CA ARG A 262 -7.04 9.47 -8.75
C ARG A 262 -6.70 8.39 -7.73
N ASN A 263 -7.19 8.52 -6.49
CA ASN A 263 -7.05 7.48 -5.47
C ASN A 263 -7.87 6.23 -5.83
N GLY A 264 -9.08 6.41 -6.38
CA GLY A 264 -9.88 5.32 -6.94
C GLY A 264 -9.12 4.58 -8.05
N THR A 265 -8.49 5.30 -8.97
CA THR A 265 -7.61 4.70 -10.01
C THR A 265 -6.50 3.86 -9.39
N ARG A 266 -5.84 4.36 -8.34
CA ARG A 266 -4.76 3.63 -7.63
C ARG A 266 -5.26 2.34 -7.01
N ILE A 267 -6.43 2.35 -6.36
CA ILE A 267 -7.03 1.14 -5.79
C ILE A 267 -7.38 0.14 -6.90
N LEU A 268 -8.02 0.59 -7.99
CA LEU A 268 -8.42 -0.27 -9.10
C LEU A 268 -7.24 -0.96 -9.80
N ASN A 269 -6.10 -0.28 -9.90
CA ASN A 269 -4.87 -0.85 -10.45
C ASN A 269 -4.39 -2.12 -9.72
N TYR A 270 -4.79 -2.31 -8.46
CA TYR A 270 -4.54 -3.53 -7.69
C TYR A 270 -5.79 -4.42 -7.58
N MET A 271 -6.97 -3.83 -7.37
CA MET A 271 -8.22 -4.58 -7.24
C MET A 271 -8.54 -5.45 -8.47
N ILE A 272 -8.33 -4.91 -9.68
CA ILE A 272 -8.61 -5.60 -10.96
C ILE A 272 -7.77 -6.89 -11.10
N PRO A 273 -6.42 -6.85 -11.01
CA PRO A 273 -5.61 -8.06 -11.09
C PRO A 273 -5.91 -9.05 -9.97
N THR A 274 -6.07 -8.58 -8.74
CA THR A 274 -6.36 -9.46 -7.60
C THR A 274 -7.72 -10.14 -7.77
N GLY A 275 -8.74 -9.43 -8.23
CA GLY A 275 -10.05 -10.00 -8.55
C GLY A 275 -9.96 -11.05 -9.65
N LEU A 276 -9.19 -10.80 -10.71
CA LEU A 276 -9.03 -11.72 -11.83
C LEU A 276 -8.41 -13.06 -11.39
N ILE A 277 -7.41 -13.03 -10.52
CA ILE A 277 -6.81 -14.24 -9.93
C ILE A 277 -7.85 -15.04 -9.11
N LEU A 278 -8.75 -14.35 -8.42
CA LEU A 278 -9.86 -14.99 -7.69
C LEU A 278 -11.02 -15.40 -8.62
N GLY A 279 -10.87 -15.29 -9.94
CA GLY A 279 -11.90 -15.61 -10.92
C GLY A 279 -13.08 -14.62 -10.95
N LYS A 280 -12.86 -13.39 -10.51
CA LYS A 280 -13.81 -12.26 -10.60
C LYS A 280 -13.38 -11.29 -11.70
N MET A 281 -14.33 -10.90 -12.53
CA MET A 281 -14.15 -9.84 -13.52
C MET A 281 -14.98 -8.62 -13.12
N VAL A 282 -14.41 -7.43 -13.20
CA VAL A 282 -15.12 -6.19 -12.88
C VAL A 282 -16.17 -5.85 -13.94
N LYS A 283 -17.23 -5.14 -13.54
CA LYS A 283 -18.12 -4.44 -14.48
C LYS A 283 -17.53 -3.06 -14.75
N TRP A 284 -17.19 -2.75 -16.00
CA TRP A 284 -16.53 -1.49 -16.35
C TRP A 284 -17.39 -0.24 -16.21
N GLY A 285 -18.72 -0.36 -16.29
CA GLY A 285 -19.65 0.80 -16.25
C GLY A 285 -19.39 1.74 -15.06
N PRO A 286 -19.50 1.24 -13.81
CA PRO A 286 -19.19 2.04 -12.61
C PRO A 286 -17.74 2.53 -12.51
N LEU A 287 -16.82 1.96 -13.29
CA LEU A 287 -15.38 2.25 -13.19
C LEU A 287 -14.91 3.30 -14.21
N ARG A 288 -15.74 3.66 -15.20
CA ARG A 288 -15.40 4.62 -16.25
C ARG A 288 -14.92 5.99 -15.72
N PRO A 289 -15.45 6.55 -14.61
CA PRO A 289 -14.93 7.81 -14.07
C PRO A 289 -13.48 7.72 -13.57
N PHE A 290 -12.99 6.51 -13.27
CA PHE A 290 -11.70 6.29 -12.62
C PHE A 290 -10.61 5.79 -13.58
N LEU A 291 -10.98 5.28 -14.76
CA LEU A 291 -10.07 4.59 -15.67
C LEU A 291 -10.17 5.17 -17.08
N SER A 292 -9.03 5.29 -17.76
CA SER A 292 -9.01 5.63 -19.19
C SER A 292 -9.59 4.48 -20.03
N GLN A 293 -10.14 4.80 -21.19
CA GLN A 293 -10.63 3.80 -22.13
C GLN A 293 -9.52 2.82 -22.55
N GLU A 294 -8.31 3.32 -22.77
CA GLU A 294 -7.12 2.48 -23.04
C GLU A 294 -6.84 1.46 -21.92
N THR A 295 -6.94 1.88 -20.65
CA THR A 295 -6.77 0.96 -19.51
C THR A 295 -7.85 -0.12 -19.52
N ILE A 296 -9.10 0.26 -19.81
CA ILE A 296 -10.24 -0.65 -19.90
C ILE A 296 -10.02 -1.67 -21.02
N ASP A 297 -9.61 -1.22 -22.20
CA ASP A 297 -9.41 -2.07 -23.37
C ASP A 297 -8.25 -3.05 -23.13
N ASN A 298 -7.14 -2.56 -22.57
CA ASN A 298 -5.99 -3.40 -22.22
C ASN A 298 -6.37 -4.53 -21.25
N TRP A 299 -7.10 -4.24 -20.16
CA TRP A 299 -7.60 -5.29 -19.25
C TRP A 299 -8.65 -6.19 -19.90
N SER A 300 -9.47 -5.66 -20.81
CA SER A 300 -10.50 -6.43 -21.51
C SER A 300 -9.89 -7.50 -22.42
N VAL A 301 -8.74 -7.21 -23.05
CA VAL A 301 -7.97 -8.21 -23.82
C VAL A 301 -7.53 -9.36 -22.91
N LEU A 302 -6.92 -9.07 -21.75
CA LEU A 302 -6.55 -10.11 -20.80
C LEU A 302 -7.75 -10.91 -20.29
N TYR A 303 -8.86 -10.22 -19.96
CA TYR A 303 -10.09 -10.87 -19.50
C TYR A 303 -10.60 -11.87 -20.53
N LYS A 304 -10.54 -11.54 -21.83
CA LYS A 304 -10.88 -12.46 -22.91
C LYS A 304 -9.96 -13.69 -22.91
N HIS A 305 -8.64 -13.50 -22.85
CA HIS A 305 -7.70 -14.62 -22.84
C HIS A 305 -7.92 -15.56 -21.65
N VAL A 306 -8.10 -15.02 -20.44
CA VAL A 306 -8.40 -15.83 -19.24
C VAL A 306 -9.75 -16.53 -19.36
N ARG A 307 -10.79 -15.85 -19.86
CA ARG A 307 -12.15 -16.41 -20.00
C ARG A 307 -12.22 -17.61 -20.93
N TYR A 308 -11.48 -17.57 -22.03
CA TYR A 308 -11.49 -18.63 -23.05
C TYR A 308 -10.35 -19.64 -22.88
N GLY A 309 -9.50 -19.46 -21.88
CA GLY A 309 -8.44 -20.42 -21.58
C GLY A 309 -7.27 -20.36 -22.57
N ASN A 310 -6.88 -19.17 -23.02
CA ASN A 310 -5.75 -18.96 -23.92
C ASN A 310 -4.48 -18.59 -23.13
N ILE A 311 -3.66 -19.58 -22.81
CA ILE A 311 -2.44 -19.41 -22.00
C ILE A 311 -1.40 -18.56 -22.73
N GLN A 312 -1.20 -18.78 -24.04
CA GLN A 312 -0.29 -17.98 -24.87
C GLN A 312 -0.67 -16.50 -24.85
N GLY A 313 -1.96 -16.20 -24.98
CA GLY A 313 -2.48 -14.85 -24.95
C GLY A 313 -2.28 -14.17 -23.59
N VAL A 314 -2.40 -14.92 -22.49
CA VAL A 314 -2.03 -14.42 -21.16
C VAL A 314 -0.54 -14.12 -21.09
N SER A 315 0.33 -15.03 -21.54
CA SER A 315 1.79 -14.83 -21.55
C SER A 315 2.22 -13.62 -22.38
N LEU A 316 1.66 -13.47 -23.59
CA LEU A 316 1.95 -12.33 -24.46
C LEU A 316 1.45 -11.01 -23.88
N TRP A 317 0.27 -11.00 -23.24
CA TRP A 317 -0.25 -9.82 -22.57
C TRP A 317 0.64 -9.40 -21.38
N LEU A 318 1.09 -10.37 -20.58
CA LEU A 318 2.02 -10.11 -19.47
C LEU A 318 3.34 -9.54 -19.98
N ARG A 319 3.87 -10.10 -21.08
CA ARG A 319 5.08 -9.60 -21.75
C ARG A 319 4.93 -8.16 -22.25
N GLN A 320 3.81 -7.83 -22.88
CA GLN A 320 3.53 -6.47 -23.36
C GLN A 320 3.41 -5.46 -22.20
N ASN A 321 2.91 -5.90 -21.04
CA ASN A 321 2.67 -5.05 -19.88
C ASN A 321 3.77 -5.16 -18.79
N GLU A 322 4.88 -5.84 -19.08
CA GLU A 322 5.88 -6.28 -18.11
C GLU A 322 6.39 -5.12 -17.24
N ARG A 323 6.88 -4.05 -17.86
CA ARG A 323 7.49 -2.91 -17.16
C ARG A 323 6.53 -2.27 -16.16
N HIS A 324 5.28 -2.07 -16.56
CA HIS A 324 4.27 -1.43 -15.71
C HIS A 324 3.80 -2.35 -14.58
N LEU A 325 3.72 -3.66 -14.83
CA LEU A 325 3.39 -4.65 -13.82
C LEU A 325 4.54 -4.83 -12.81
N CYS A 326 5.80 -4.83 -13.25
CA CYS A 326 6.98 -4.85 -12.38
C CYS A 326 7.02 -3.64 -11.45
N ALA A 327 6.79 -2.43 -11.97
CA ALA A 327 6.77 -1.21 -11.18
C ALA A 327 5.71 -1.22 -10.05
N ARG A 328 4.69 -2.08 -10.17
CA ARG A 328 3.62 -2.25 -9.18
C ARG A 328 3.70 -3.58 -8.42
N GLN A 329 4.75 -4.38 -8.65
CA GLN A 329 4.94 -5.71 -8.07
C GLN A 329 3.77 -6.68 -8.39
N LEU A 330 3.21 -6.58 -9.60
CA LEU A 330 2.08 -7.39 -10.07
C LEU A 330 2.48 -8.51 -11.03
N LEU A 331 3.63 -8.41 -11.71
CA LEU A 331 3.98 -9.33 -12.79
C LEU A 331 4.04 -10.79 -12.31
N ILE A 332 4.83 -11.05 -11.26
CA ILE A 332 5.10 -12.41 -10.78
C ILE A 332 3.82 -13.05 -10.22
N VAL A 333 3.03 -12.32 -9.43
CA VAL A 333 1.79 -12.86 -8.87
C VAL A 333 0.77 -13.17 -9.98
N LEU A 334 0.72 -12.38 -11.06
CA LEU A 334 -0.16 -12.71 -12.19
C LEU A 334 0.37 -13.91 -12.98
N LEU A 335 1.67 -13.96 -13.25
CA LEU A 335 2.33 -15.06 -13.95
C LEU A 335 2.13 -16.40 -13.22
N GLU A 336 2.24 -16.42 -11.90
CA GLU A 336 2.09 -17.64 -11.10
C GLU A 336 0.61 -18.05 -10.94
N LYS A 337 -0.30 -17.09 -10.73
CA LYS A 337 -1.66 -17.40 -10.26
C LYS A 337 -2.73 -17.41 -11.36
N LEU A 338 -2.58 -16.62 -12.43
CA LEU A 338 -3.54 -16.63 -13.56
C LEU A 338 -3.61 -17.94 -14.35
N PRO A 339 -2.52 -18.72 -14.52
CA PRO A 339 -2.56 -19.95 -15.31
C PRO A 339 -3.63 -20.93 -14.84
N MET A 340 -3.81 -21.15 -13.53
CA MET A 340 -4.79 -22.12 -13.05
C MET A 340 -6.23 -21.71 -13.32
N VAL A 341 -6.56 -20.41 -13.25
CA VAL A 341 -7.88 -19.91 -13.66
C VAL A 341 -8.09 -20.08 -15.17
N THR A 342 -7.04 -19.84 -15.95
CA THR A 342 -7.05 -19.95 -17.41
C THR A 342 -7.21 -21.41 -17.86
N TYR A 343 -6.43 -22.33 -17.28
CA TYR A 343 -6.58 -23.78 -17.50
C TYR A 343 -7.95 -24.28 -17.07
N ARG A 344 -8.48 -23.84 -15.93
CA ARG A 344 -9.84 -24.21 -15.51
C ARG A 344 -10.85 -23.85 -16.59
N ASN A 345 -10.74 -22.65 -17.19
CA ASN A 345 -11.69 -22.19 -18.21
C ASN A 345 -11.50 -22.92 -19.55
N LEU A 346 -10.26 -23.25 -19.92
CA LEU A 346 -9.93 -24.09 -21.07
C LEU A 346 -10.60 -25.47 -20.92
N ILE A 347 -10.30 -26.17 -19.82
CA ILE A 347 -10.80 -27.51 -19.53
C ILE A 347 -12.32 -27.52 -19.36
N LYS A 348 -12.90 -26.46 -18.77
CA LYS A 348 -14.37 -26.30 -18.73
C LYS A 348 -14.99 -26.32 -20.13
N THR A 349 -14.37 -25.64 -21.10
CA THR A 349 -14.88 -25.58 -22.47
C THR A 349 -14.84 -26.96 -23.11
N VAL A 350 -13.73 -27.70 -22.93
CA VAL A 350 -13.61 -29.08 -23.39
C VAL A 350 -14.65 -29.98 -22.75
N ILE A 351 -14.77 -29.95 -21.42
CA ILE A 351 -15.73 -30.78 -20.67
C ILE A 351 -17.16 -30.48 -21.11
N LYS A 352 -17.52 -29.21 -21.28
CA LYS A 352 -18.87 -28.84 -21.75
C LYS A 352 -19.20 -29.54 -23.08
N SER A 353 -18.37 -29.37 -24.10
CA SER A 353 -18.66 -29.99 -25.41
C SER A 353 -18.48 -31.51 -25.40
N TRP A 354 -17.43 -32.04 -24.77
CA TRP A 354 -17.14 -33.49 -24.77
C TRP A 354 -18.09 -34.30 -23.88
N THR A 355 -18.33 -33.85 -22.64
CA THR A 355 -19.06 -34.63 -21.63
C THR A 355 -20.53 -34.28 -21.56
N THR A 356 -20.90 -32.99 -21.69
CA THR A 356 -22.30 -32.56 -21.53
C THR A 356 -23.06 -32.56 -22.86
N GLU A 357 -22.41 -32.17 -23.97
CA GLU A 357 -23.03 -32.14 -25.30
C GLU A 357 -22.90 -33.50 -26.03
N TRP A 358 -21.72 -34.14 -26.00
CA TRP A 358 -21.50 -35.45 -26.64
C TRP A 358 -21.67 -36.66 -25.70
N GLY A 359 -21.91 -36.44 -24.40
CA GLY A 359 -22.21 -37.52 -23.45
C GLY A 359 -21.03 -38.44 -23.10
N GLN A 360 -19.79 -38.05 -23.44
CA GLN A 360 -18.58 -38.84 -23.17
C GLN A 360 -17.97 -38.46 -21.81
N ASN A 361 -18.00 -39.36 -20.82
CA ASN A 361 -17.52 -39.06 -19.47
C ASN A 361 -16.01 -39.30 -19.25
N LYS A 362 -15.33 -39.93 -20.22
CA LYS A 362 -13.89 -40.20 -20.19
C LYS A 362 -13.19 -39.26 -21.17
N LEU A 363 -12.15 -38.57 -20.71
CA LEU A 363 -11.34 -37.66 -21.50
C LEU A 363 -9.91 -38.24 -21.62
N PRO A 364 -9.52 -38.78 -22.78
CA PRO A 364 -8.16 -39.31 -22.96
C PRO A 364 -7.13 -38.19 -22.92
N TYR A 365 -5.95 -38.43 -22.35
CA TYR A 365 -4.91 -37.41 -22.21
C TYR A 365 -4.49 -36.83 -23.56
N SER A 366 -4.49 -37.63 -24.63
CA SER A 366 -4.22 -37.17 -26.00
C SER A 366 -5.18 -36.09 -26.51
N LEU A 367 -6.44 -36.09 -26.06
CA LEU A 367 -7.40 -35.02 -26.35
C LEU A 367 -6.97 -33.73 -25.64
N ILE A 368 -6.66 -33.82 -24.34
CA ILE A 368 -6.25 -32.66 -23.56
C ILE A 368 -4.92 -32.12 -24.07
N GLU A 369 -3.97 -32.98 -24.43
CA GLU A 369 -2.67 -32.60 -24.97
C GLU A 369 -2.81 -31.69 -26.19
N ARG A 370 -3.64 -32.07 -27.17
CA ARG A 370 -3.91 -31.23 -28.36
C ARG A 370 -4.58 -29.91 -28.00
N VAL A 371 -5.47 -29.91 -27.01
CA VAL A 371 -6.09 -28.68 -26.50
C VAL A 371 -5.05 -27.77 -25.84
N LEU A 372 -4.13 -28.34 -25.06
CA LEU A 372 -3.04 -27.60 -24.43
C LEU A 372 -2.06 -27.06 -25.46
N GLN A 373 -1.73 -27.81 -26.52
CA GLN A 373 -0.87 -27.32 -27.61
C GLN A 373 -1.46 -26.05 -28.24
N LEU A 374 -2.77 -26.04 -28.50
CA LEU A 374 -3.46 -24.89 -29.07
C LEU A 374 -3.50 -23.69 -28.11
N SER A 375 -3.63 -23.94 -26.81
CA SER A 375 -3.74 -22.89 -25.79
C SER A 375 -2.39 -22.30 -25.38
N ILE A 376 -1.37 -23.14 -25.20
CA ILE A 376 -0.04 -22.76 -24.71
C ILE A 376 0.79 -22.15 -25.84
N GLY A 377 0.67 -22.67 -27.06
CA GLY A 377 1.52 -22.28 -28.18
C GLY A 377 2.97 -22.77 -28.02
N PRO A 378 3.95 -22.09 -28.64
CA PRO A 378 5.35 -22.49 -28.60
C PRO A 378 5.94 -22.46 -27.19
N THR A 379 6.67 -23.52 -26.87
CA THR A 379 7.35 -23.77 -25.60
C THR A 379 8.86 -23.67 -25.77
N PHE A 380 9.62 -23.68 -24.68
CA PHE A 380 11.09 -23.64 -24.76
C PHE A 380 11.71 -24.86 -25.48
N GLU A 381 10.99 -25.98 -25.56
CA GLU A 381 11.45 -27.21 -26.22
C GLU A 381 11.16 -27.20 -27.73
N ASP A 382 10.36 -26.25 -28.21
CA ASP A 382 9.90 -26.23 -29.59
C ASP A 382 10.93 -25.59 -30.54
N PRO A 383 11.01 -26.07 -31.79
CA PRO A 383 11.92 -25.51 -32.79
C PRO A 383 11.67 -24.00 -32.98
N GLY A 384 12.69 -23.18 -32.67
CA GLY A 384 12.65 -21.73 -32.80
C GLY A 384 12.66 -20.95 -31.48
N ALA A 385 12.40 -21.60 -30.33
CA ALA A 385 12.61 -20.98 -29.03
C ALA A 385 14.08 -21.16 -28.59
N GLN A 386 14.89 -20.11 -28.72
CA GLN A 386 16.33 -20.19 -28.45
C GLN A 386 16.68 -19.93 -26.97
N GLU A 387 15.87 -19.15 -26.26
CA GLU A 387 16.12 -18.76 -24.87
C GLU A 387 14.92 -19.07 -23.98
N ILE A 388 15.21 -19.57 -22.78
CA ILE A 388 14.21 -19.78 -21.73
C ILE A 388 13.84 -18.42 -21.16
N THR A 389 12.55 -18.11 -21.20
CA THR A 389 11.97 -16.92 -20.59
C THR A 389 10.87 -17.33 -19.61
N ILE A 390 10.49 -16.40 -18.73
CA ILE A 390 9.34 -16.60 -17.84
C ILE A 390 8.01 -16.83 -18.60
N TYR A 391 7.95 -16.52 -19.89
CA TYR A 391 6.73 -16.60 -20.72
C TYR A 391 6.58 -17.91 -21.50
N ASN A 392 7.66 -18.66 -21.72
CA ASN A 392 7.69 -19.91 -22.51
C ASN A 392 8.34 -21.11 -21.77
N GLY A 393 8.92 -20.90 -20.59
CA GLY A 393 9.59 -21.95 -19.82
C GLY A 393 8.72 -22.70 -18.82
N ILE A 394 7.54 -22.18 -18.46
CA ILE A 394 6.71 -22.72 -17.35
C ILE A 394 5.67 -23.73 -17.85
N HIS A 395 5.09 -23.46 -19.03
CA HIS A 395 3.94 -24.21 -19.54
C HIS A 395 4.38 -25.10 -20.70
N SER A 396 4.05 -26.39 -20.64
CA SER A 396 4.29 -27.36 -21.71
C SER A 396 3.07 -28.26 -21.89
N PRO A 397 2.61 -28.49 -23.14
CA PRO A 397 1.44 -29.31 -23.42
C PRO A 397 1.63 -30.78 -23.07
N LYS A 398 2.90 -31.25 -22.98
CA LYS A 398 3.24 -32.62 -22.59
C LYS A 398 2.86 -32.95 -21.13
N ASN A 399 2.63 -31.92 -20.29
CA ASN A 399 2.35 -32.06 -18.86
C ASN A 399 0.84 -32.18 -18.53
N VAL A 400 0.09 -32.95 -19.33
CA VAL A 400 -1.37 -33.10 -19.21
C VAL A 400 -1.81 -33.54 -17.81
N GLU A 401 -1.21 -34.61 -17.29
CA GLU A 401 -1.60 -35.15 -16.00
C GLU A 401 -1.41 -34.14 -14.86
N ASN A 402 -0.26 -33.45 -14.87
CA ASN A 402 0.06 -32.47 -13.83
C ASN A 402 -0.95 -31.31 -13.81
N VAL A 403 -1.34 -30.76 -14.96
CA VAL A 403 -2.33 -29.67 -14.99
C VAL A 403 -3.69 -30.14 -14.49
N LEU A 404 -4.11 -31.36 -14.83
CA LEU A 404 -5.37 -31.93 -14.36
C LEU A 404 -5.35 -32.19 -12.86
N VAL A 405 -4.30 -32.84 -12.35
CA VAL A 405 -4.10 -33.11 -10.91
C VAL A 405 -4.10 -31.81 -10.12
N THR A 406 -3.41 -30.77 -10.60
CA THR A 406 -3.39 -29.46 -9.95
C THR A 406 -4.78 -28.83 -9.88
N LEU A 407 -5.56 -28.87 -10.97
CA LEU A 407 -6.94 -28.39 -10.99
C LEU A 407 -7.85 -29.16 -10.01
N ILE A 408 -7.64 -30.47 -9.87
CA ILE A 408 -8.38 -31.32 -8.92
C ILE A 408 -8.01 -30.96 -7.48
N ASN A 409 -6.72 -30.83 -7.16
CA ASN A 409 -6.22 -30.48 -5.83
C ASN A 409 -6.70 -29.10 -5.37
N LEU A 410 -6.75 -28.11 -6.27
CA LEU A 410 -7.33 -26.79 -5.99
C LEU A 410 -8.87 -26.81 -5.90
N GLY A 411 -9.50 -27.97 -6.14
CA GLY A 411 -10.95 -28.13 -6.16
C GLY A 411 -11.63 -27.34 -7.28
N LEU A 412 -10.88 -26.96 -8.33
CA LEU A 412 -11.38 -26.27 -9.52
C LEU A 412 -11.98 -27.23 -10.55
N LEU A 413 -11.65 -28.52 -10.44
CA LEU A 413 -12.15 -29.62 -11.25
C LEU A 413 -12.53 -30.80 -10.34
N ARG A 414 -13.68 -31.43 -10.57
CA ARG A 414 -14.08 -32.69 -9.92
C ARG A 414 -13.91 -33.83 -10.91
N ALA A 415 -12.75 -34.46 -10.88
CA ALA A 415 -12.39 -35.55 -11.78
C ALA A 415 -11.44 -36.54 -11.09
N ASN A 416 -11.21 -37.68 -11.72
CA ASN A 416 -10.19 -38.66 -11.34
C ASN A 416 -9.24 -38.92 -12.50
N CYS A 417 -7.93 -38.94 -12.22
CA CYS A 417 -6.89 -39.25 -13.20
C CYS A 417 -6.48 -40.73 -13.09
N PHE A 418 -6.30 -41.40 -14.22
CA PHE A 418 -5.86 -42.79 -14.30
C PHE A 418 -4.58 -42.84 -15.15
N PRO A 419 -3.38 -42.72 -14.54
CA PRO A 419 -2.12 -42.56 -15.26
C PRO A 419 -1.84 -43.70 -16.25
N GLN A 420 -2.07 -44.94 -15.84
CA GLN A 420 -1.81 -46.13 -16.66
C GLN A 420 -2.76 -46.22 -17.86
N LEU A 421 -3.98 -45.70 -17.72
CA LEU A 421 -4.98 -45.67 -18.78
C LEU A 421 -4.93 -44.39 -19.62
N GLN A 422 -4.05 -43.44 -19.26
CA GLN A 422 -3.90 -42.14 -19.94
C GLN A 422 -5.23 -41.43 -20.14
N LEU A 423 -6.07 -41.39 -19.10
CA LEU A 423 -7.39 -40.77 -19.17
C LEU A 423 -7.83 -40.11 -17.85
N CYS A 424 -8.69 -39.10 -17.99
CA CYS A 424 -9.37 -38.40 -16.92
C CYS A 424 -10.86 -38.74 -16.96
N VAL A 425 -11.46 -39.06 -15.83
CA VAL A 425 -12.89 -39.41 -15.73
C VAL A 425 -13.62 -38.38 -14.88
N VAL A 426 -14.73 -37.89 -15.41
CA VAL A 426 -15.65 -36.98 -14.71
C VAL A 426 -16.99 -37.66 -14.46
N LYS A 427 -17.79 -37.10 -13.55
CA LYS A 427 -19.19 -37.51 -13.36
C LYS A 427 -19.94 -37.35 -14.70
N LYS A 428 -20.70 -38.37 -15.11
CA LYS A 428 -21.59 -38.26 -16.27
C LYS A 428 -22.83 -37.45 -15.87
N THR A 429 -22.91 -36.21 -16.34
CA THR A 429 -23.98 -35.27 -16.01
C THR A 429 -24.08 -34.21 -17.10
N THR A 430 -25.27 -33.60 -17.28
CA THR A 430 -25.45 -32.45 -18.16
C THR A 430 -25.15 -31.13 -17.44
N MET A 431 -25.07 -31.15 -16.10
CA MET A 431 -24.85 -29.97 -15.27
C MET A 431 -23.35 -29.68 -15.11
N ILE A 432 -22.78 -28.85 -16.00
CA ILE A 432 -21.34 -28.51 -16.05
C ILE A 432 -20.75 -28.06 -14.70
N GLN A 433 -21.52 -27.37 -13.87
CA GLN A 433 -21.07 -26.86 -12.57
C GLN A 433 -20.84 -27.95 -11.51
N GLU A 434 -21.41 -29.14 -11.70
CA GLU A 434 -21.11 -30.30 -10.85
C GLU A 434 -19.70 -30.85 -11.12
N ILE A 435 -19.19 -30.67 -12.35
CA ILE A 435 -17.85 -31.11 -12.76
C ILE A 435 -16.84 -29.98 -12.56
N VAL A 436 -17.19 -28.76 -12.96
CA VAL A 436 -16.33 -27.57 -12.89
C VAL A 436 -17.04 -26.47 -12.09
N PRO A 437 -16.90 -26.47 -10.75
CA PRO A 437 -17.59 -25.52 -9.88
C PRO A 437 -17.21 -24.05 -10.17
N PRO A 438 -17.99 -23.07 -9.67
CA PRO A 438 -17.66 -21.65 -9.77
C PRO A 438 -16.28 -21.35 -9.15
N VAL A 439 -15.35 -20.85 -9.96
CA VAL A 439 -13.92 -20.67 -9.58
C VAL A 439 -13.73 -19.83 -8.32
N ASN A 440 -14.49 -18.73 -8.19
CA ASN A 440 -14.32 -17.82 -7.07
C ASN A 440 -14.66 -18.48 -5.73
N GLU A 441 -15.82 -19.13 -5.63
CA GLU A 441 -16.27 -19.78 -4.40
C GLU A 441 -15.28 -20.87 -3.96
N ARG A 442 -14.68 -21.59 -4.91
CA ARG A 442 -13.67 -22.61 -4.62
C ARG A 442 -12.41 -22.01 -4.03
N ILE A 443 -11.88 -20.94 -4.62
CA ILE A 443 -10.68 -20.26 -4.13
C ILE A 443 -10.95 -19.64 -2.76
N THR A 444 -12.08 -18.94 -2.58
CA THR A 444 -12.39 -18.28 -1.29
C THR A 444 -12.69 -19.28 -0.18
N LYS A 445 -13.23 -20.46 -0.51
CA LYS A 445 -13.43 -21.55 0.47
C LYS A 445 -12.10 -22.17 0.90
N MET A 446 -11.17 -22.36 -0.03
CA MET A 446 -9.84 -22.93 0.27
C MET A 446 -8.95 -21.94 1.03
N PHE A 447 -9.09 -20.64 0.73
CA PHE A 447 -8.32 -19.56 1.34
C PHE A 447 -9.27 -18.55 1.97
N PRO A 448 -9.88 -18.81 3.13
CA PRO A 448 -10.82 -17.88 3.76
C PRO A 448 -10.11 -16.58 4.16
N ALA A 449 -10.78 -15.45 3.96
CA ALA A 449 -10.30 -14.13 4.37
C ALA A 449 -11.49 -13.30 4.87
N HIS A 450 -11.27 -12.47 5.87
CA HIS A 450 -12.30 -11.62 6.46
C HIS A 450 -11.85 -10.15 6.50
N SER A 451 -12.74 -9.23 6.18
CA SER A 451 -12.42 -7.81 6.00
C SER A 451 -12.07 -7.07 7.30
N HIS A 452 -12.48 -7.62 8.45
CA HIS A 452 -12.17 -7.05 9.77
C HIS A 452 -10.78 -7.44 10.30
N VAL A 453 -10.05 -8.33 9.62
CA VAL A 453 -8.65 -8.60 9.93
C VAL A 453 -7.80 -7.49 9.29
N LEU A 454 -7.04 -6.77 10.11
CA LEU A 454 -6.33 -5.56 9.71
C LEU A 454 -4.80 -5.72 9.79
N TRP A 455 -4.22 -6.93 9.69
CA TRP A 455 -2.77 -7.14 9.80
C TRP A 455 -2.19 -8.29 8.99
#